data_AF-A0A2P8DSA9-F1
#
_entry.id   AF-A0A2P8DSA9-F1
#
_cell.length_a   1.000
_cell.length_b   1.000
_cell.length_c   1.000
_cell.angle_alpha   90.00
_cell.angle_beta   90.00
_cell.angle_gamma   90.00
#
_symmetry.space_group_name_H-M   'P 1'
#
loop_
_entity.id
_entity.type
_entity.pdbx_description
1 polymer ?
#
loop_
_entity_poly.entity_id
_entity_poly.type
_entity_poly.pdbx_seq_one_letter_code
_entity_poly.pdbx_strand_id
1 'polypeptide(L)'
;MSEASVRVSSEFGPVLPRPRFDVLVAHGYTASQVNALSVFAARECNWVNGMEMTHRALTAWSAIAEHLQLAPLRPEETELIAIGWKAIKTQHHHDLKTRGLAGKDKALLSRAFVRYWNSVSAPTYSPEDMIVDRLALAQIWRALLPTQREVLHALADYEDRHVAARALGMSTAAFGSALNRARYAFFELWHQHETPSKMWGADRPGSRHQNPMFLLRQRRRKAEKRAAQPATGPKATIGRPRRDLGVSDAELLDRHESGESLTSLGRVFGACRDVIKIRIDSARNERDTTPA
;
A
#
# COMPACT_ATOMS: atom_id res chain seq x y z
N MET A 1 -15.30 27.74 -26.50
CA MET A 1 -13.97 27.57 -25.87
C MET A 1 -14.18 26.62 -24.69
N SER A 2 -13.63 25.41 -24.79
CA SER A 2 -14.02 24.24 -24.00
C SER A 2 -13.25 24.18 -22.67
N GLU A 3 -13.96 24.19 -21.55
CA GLU A 3 -13.42 23.89 -20.21
C GLU A 3 -13.10 22.41 -20.12
N ALA A 4 -11.81 22.08 -20.27
CA ALA A 4 -11.32 20.74 -20.02
C ALA A 4 -11.38 20.42 -18.52
N SER A 5 -12.37 19.61 -18.13
CA SER A 5 -12.50 19.02 -16.79
C SER A 5 -11.29 18.12 -16.48
N VAL A 6 -10.32 18.67 -15.77
CA VAL A 6 -9.18 17.92 -15.23
C VAL A 6 -9.68 17.02 -14.11
N ARG A 7 -9.76 15.71 -14.36
CA ARG A 7 -9.99 14.69 -13.34
C ARG A 7 -8.86 14.74 -12.31
N VAL A 8 -9.11 15.35 -11.16
CA VAL A 8 -8.19 15.38 -10.02
C VAL A 8 -8.24 14.01 -9.34
N SER A 9 -7.22 13.19 -9.60
CA SER A 9 -7.06 11.88 -8.99
C SER A 9 -6.86 12.04 -7.47
N SER A 10 -7.69 11.36 -6.67
CA SER A 10 -7.70 11.40 -5.19
C SER A 10 -6.49 10.71 -4.53
N GLU A 11 -5.42 10.53 -5.29
CA GLU A 11 -4.21 9.82 -4.90
C GLU A 11 -3.48 10.56 -3.77
N PHE A 12 -3.80 11.84 -3.52
CA PHE A 12 -3.03 12.78 -2.70
C PHE A 12 -3.37 12.85 -1.21
N GLY A 13 -4.47 12.24 -0.74
CA GLY A 13 -4.84 12.19 0.69
C GLY A 13 -4.97 13.56 1.38
N PRO A 14 -5.69 13.69 2.50
CA PRO A 14 -5.87 14.99 3.16
C PRO A 14 -4.68 15.30 4.06
N VAL A 15 -3.46 15.32 3.52
CA VAL A 15 -2.27 15.67 4.32
C VAL A 15 -2.22 17.17 4.55
N LEU A 16 -2.55 17.96 3.53
CA LEU A 16 -2.80 19.39 3.66
C LEU A 16 -4.21 19.69 3.14
N PRO A 17 -4.96 20.61 3.76
CA PRO A 17 -6.25 21.02 3.23
C PRO A 17 -6.05 21.63 1.84
N ARG A 18 -6.98 21.33 0.92
CA ARG A 18 -6.99 21.99 -0.39
C ARG A 18 -7.26 23.49 -0.18
N PRO A 19 -6.51 24.40 -0.82
CA PRO A 19 -6.80 25.82 -0.74
C PRO A 19 -8.21 26.09 -1.26
N ARG A 20 -8.96 26.96 -0.58
CA ARG A 20 -10.32 27.36 -1.02
C ARG A 20 -10.28 28.11 -2.36
N PHE A 21 -9.20 28.87 -2.59
CA PHE A 21 -8.96 29.63 -3.80
C PHE A 21 -7.57 29.30 -4.34
N ASP A 22 -7.46 29.17 -5.66
CA ASP A 22 -6.18 28.90 -6.31
C ASP A 22 -5.46 30.23 -6.63
N VAL A 23 -4.94 30.85 -5.56
CA VAL A 23 -4.25 32.13 -5.64
C VAL A 23 -2.84 31.92 -6.17
N LEU A 24 -2.36 32.84 -7.00
CA LEU A 24 -0.97 32.88 -7.44
C LEU A 24 -0.06 33.21 -6.26
N VAL A 25 0.95 32.38 -6.03
CA VAL A 25 1.94 32.55 -4.95
C VAL A 25 3.11 33.38 -5.43
N ALA A 26 3.87 32.88 -6.41
CA ALA A 26 4.95 33.58 -7.10
C ALA A 26 5.36 32.83 -8.37
N HIS A 27 5.99 33.52 -9.31
CA HIS A 27 6.51 32.95 -10.56
C HIS A 27 5.51 32.12 -11.38
N GLY A 28 4.21 32.37 -11.23
CA GLY A 28 3.15 31.61 -11.92
C GLY A 28 2.89 30.22 -11.31
N TYR A 29 3.31 29.97 -10.07
CA TYR A 29 2.85 28.85 -9.27
C TYR A 29 1.59 29.23 -8.48
N THR A 30 0.62 28.33 -8.43
CA THR A 30 -0.60 28.51 -7.64
C THR A 30 -0.51 27.82 -6.28
N ALA A 31 -1.34 28.25 -5.33
CA ALA A 31 -1.39 27.67 -3.98
C ALA A 31 -1.67 26.16 -4.01
N SER A 32 -2.53 25.69 -4.94
CA SER A 32 -2.81 24.26 -5.08
C SER A 32 -1.61 23.48 -5.61
N GLN A 33 -0.83 24.05 -6.53
CA GLN A 33 0.42 23.44 -7.02
C GLN A 33 1.46 23.34 -5.92
N VAL A 34 1.63 24.40 -5.11
CA VAL A 34 2.55 24.38 -3.97
C VAL A 34 2.14 23.31 -2.96
N ASN A 35 0.85 23.18 -2.63
CA ASN A 35 0.36 22.11 -1.76
C ASN A 35 0.65 20.72 -2.35
N ALA A 36 0.40 20.52 -3.65
CA ALA A 36 0.65 19.24 -4.31
C ALA A 36 2.14 18.85 -4.28
N LEU A 37 3.04 19.78 -4.57
CA LEU A 37 4.49 19.57 -4.51
C LEU A 37 4.97 19.27 -3.09
N SER A 38 4.40 19.95 -2.09
CA SER A 38 4.74 19.76 -0.67
C SER A 38 4.32 18.39 -0.16
N VAL A 39 3.09 17.97 -0.47
CA VAL A 39 2.58 16.64 -0.14
C VAL A 39 3.37 15.55 -0.86
N PHE A 40 3.75 15.78 -2.12
CA PHE A 40 4.61 14.87 -2.86
C PHE A 40 5.99 14.72 -2.18
N ALA A 41 6.63 15.84 -1.85
CA ALA A 41 7.92 15.84 -1.15
C ALA A 41 7.84 15.08 0.18
N ALA A 42 6.80 15.32 0.99
CA ALA A 42 6.58 14.65 2.27
C ALA A 42 6.42 13.13 2.14
N ARG A 43 5.66 12.67 1.14
CA ARG A 43 5.39 11.24 0.91
C ARG A 43 6.59 10.47 0.39
N GLU A 44 7.38 11.08 -0.49
CA GLU A 44 8.58 10.42 -1.03
C GLU A 44 9.77 10.47 -0.04
N CYS A 45 9.70 11.32 0.99
CA CYS A 45 10.67 11.40 2.08
C CYS A 45 10.49 10.26 3.10
N ASN A 46 10.69 9.01 2.65
CA ASN A 46 10.45 7.78 3.43
C ASN A 46 11.52 7.46 4.48
N TRP A 47 12.62 8.21 4.52
CA TRP A 47 13.73 7.97 5.45
C TRP A 47 13.55 8.71 6.80
N VAL A 48 12.49 9.53 6.93
CA VAL A 48 12.17 10.34 8.12
C VAL A 48 10.94 9.77 8.85
N ASN A 49 10.91 8.45 9.08
CA ASN A 49 9.70 7.76 9.56
C ASN A 49 9.16 8.23 10.92
N GLY A 50 9.98 8.88 11.75
CA GLY A 50 9.58 9.40 13.07
C GLY A 50 8.82 10.74 13.06
N MET A 51 8.69 11.39 11.91
CA MET A 51 7.95 12.66 11.79
C MET A 51 6.54 12.40 11.22
N GLU A 52 5.52 12.99 11.84
CA GLU A 52 4.13 12.88 11.40
C GLU A 52 3.94 13.46 9.99
N MET A 53 3.08 12.85 9.17
CA MET A 53 3.01 13.13 7.73
C MET A 53 2.52 14.57 7.45
N THR A 54 1.56 15.07 8.23
CA THR A 54 1.08 16.46 8.15
C THR A 54 2.21 17.42 8.46
N HIS A 55 2.97 17.17 9.54
CA HIS A 55 4.14 17.97 9.89
C HIS A 55 5.18 18.00 8.75
N ARG A 56 5.50 16.86 8.12
CA ARG A 56 6.43 16.85 6.96
C ARG A 56 5.93 17.73 5.82
N ALA A 57 4.64 17.64 5.49
CA ALA A 57 4.05 18.42 4.41
C ALA A 57 4.03 19.92 4.73
N LEU A 58 3.73 20.31 5.97
CA LEU A 58 3.80 21.70 6.42
C LEU A 58 5.22 22.26 6.36
N THR A 59 6.22 21.49 6.81
CA THR A 59 7.64 21.89 6.72
C THR A 59 8.09 22.06 5.28
N ALA A 60 7.73 21.14 4.39
CA ALA A 60 8.03 21.27 2.96
C ALA A 60 7.31 22.48 2.34
N TRP A 61 6.05 22.70 2.71
CA TRP A 61 5.25 23.82 2.22
C TRP A 61 5.85 25.18 2.58
N SER A 62 6.24 25.38 3.86
CA SER A 62 6.88 26.63 4.30
C SER A 62 8.16 26.90 3.50
N ALA A 63 9.03 25.89 3.39
CA ALA A 63 10.30 26.03 2.68
C ALA A 63 10.13 26.30 1.18
N ILE A 64 9.16 25.64 0.53
CA ILE A 64 8.85 25.87 -0.88
C ILE A 64 8.29 27.29 -1.09
N ALA A 65 7.35 27.72 -0.23
CA ALA A 65 6.76 29.04 -0.31
C ALA A 65 7.82 30.15 -0.09
N GLU A 66 8.70 30.00 0.90
CA GLU A 66 9.80 30.92 1.16
C GLU A 66 10.78 30.99 -0.01
N HIS A 67 11.18 29.83 -0.56
CA HIS A 67 12.08 29.79 -1.73
C HIS A 67 11.46 30.46 -2.95
N LEU A 68 10.15 30.28 -3.16
CA LEU A 68 9.41 30.94 -4.24
C LEU A 68 9.35 32.46 -4.10
N GLN A 69 9.42 33.02 -2.89
CA GLN A 69 9.46 34.48 -2.70
C GLN A 69 10.87 35.06 -2.85
N LEU A 70 11.91 34.24 -2.60
CA LEU A 70 13.30 34.67 -2.64
C LEU A 70 13.98 34.44 -4.00
N ALA A 71 13.44 33.54 -4.82
CA ALA A 71 14.02 33.21 -6.11
C ALA A 71 13.89 34.40 -7.09
N PRO A 72 14.98 34.81 -7.78
CA PRO A 72 14.89 35.88 -8.78
C PRO A 72 14.25 35.40 -10.10
N LEU A 73 14.29 34.09 -10.36
CA LEU A 73 13.78 33.44 -11.57
C LEU A 73 12.82 32.33 -11.17
N ARG A 74 11.94 31.92 -12.11
CA ARG A 74 11.01 30.82 -11.86
C ARG A 74 11.79 29.52 -11.59
N PRO A 75 11.74 28.95 -10.38
CA PRO A 75 12.43 27.69 -10.08
C PRO A 75 11.72 26.51 -10.76
N GLU A 76 12.45 25.43 -11.01
CA GLU A 76 11.88 24.19 -11.54
C GLU A 76 11.15 23.42 -10.42
N GLU A 77 10.13 22.63 -10.76
CA GLU A 77 9.42 21.80 -9.78
C GLU A 77 10.34 20.81 -9.04
N THR A 78 11.34 20.26 -9.73
CA THR A 78 12.31 19.34 -9.13
C THR A 78 13.16 20.02 -8.07
N GLU A 79 13.50 21.30 -8.28
CA GLU A 79 14.20 22.13 -7.32
C GLU A 79 13.34 22.38 -6.07
N LEU A 80 12.06 22.74 -6.26
CA LEU A 80 11.12 22.94 -5.15
C LEU A 80 10.97 21.68 -4.30
N ILE A 81 10.85 20.50 -4.92
CA ILE A 81 10.80 19.21 -4.21
C ILE A 81 12.10 18.98 -3.41
N ALA A 82 13.25 19.26 -4.00
CA ALA A 82 14.54 19.11 -3.34
C ALA A 82 14.71 20.05 -2.14
N ILE A 83 14.24 21.29 -2.24
CA ILE A 83 14.17 22.26 -1.14
C ILE A 83 13.26 21.72 -0.02
N GLY A 84 12.08 21.21 -0.36
CA GLY A 84 11.17 20.59 0.60
C GLY A 84 11.81 19.42 1.35
N TRP A 85 12.53 18.52 0.64
CA TRP A 85 13.28 17.44 1.28
C TRP A 85 14.39 17.93 2.20
N LYS A 86 15.14 18.96 1.79
CA LYS A 86 16.20 19.55 2.60
C LYS A 86 15.64 20.16 3.89
N ALA A 87 14.48 20.81 3.83
CA ALA A 87 13.81 21.37 5.01
C ALA A 87 13.34 20.27 5.98
N ILE A 88 12.65 19.24 5.48
CA ILE A 88 12.23 18.08 6.28
C ILE A 88 13.44 17.42 6.95
N LYS A 89 14.55 17.26 6.22
CA LYS A 89 15.80 16.71 6.76
C LYS A 89 16.35 17.51 7.92
N THR A 90 16.45 18.83 7.73
CA THR A 90 17.00 19.74 8.72
C THR A 90 16.14 19.73 9.98
N GLN A 91 14.81 19.83 9.83
CA GLN A 91 13.87 19.78 10.95
C GLN A 91 13.98 18.45 11.71
N HIS A 92 14.00 17.33 11.00
CA HIS A 92 14.15 16.02 11.63
C HIS A 92 15.45 15.89 12.43
N HIS A 93 16.57 16.35 11.88
CA HIS A 93 17.84 16.33 12.61
C HIS A 93 17.85 17.29 13.79
N HIS A 94 17.17 18.43 13.68
CA HIS A 94 16.96 19.35 14.79
C HIS A 94 16.14 18.68 15.90
N ASP A 95 15.01 18.04 15.58
CA ASP A 95 14.17 17.31 16.54
C ASP A 95 14.94 16.16 17.21
N LEU A 96 15.78 15.44 16.45
CA LEU A 96 16.66 14.43 17.03
C LEU A 96 17.68 15.08 17.97
N LYS A 97 18.26 16.22 17.61
CA LYS A 97 19.24 16.92 18.46
C LYS A 97 18.62 17.41 19.76
N THR A 98 17.45 18.04 19.71
CA THR A 98 16.73 18.52 20.90
C THR A 98 16.32 17.38 21.82
N ARG A 99 16.05 16.19 21.26
CA ARG A 99 15.76 14.96 22.01
C ARG A 99 17.02 14.21 22.48
N GLY A 100 18.22 14.78 22.31
CA GLY A 100 19.48 14.13 22.71
C GLY A 100 19.90 12.95 21.83
N LEU A 101 19.29 12.79 20.65
CA LEU A 101 19.52 11.71 19.68
C LEU A 101 20.50 12.11 18.55
N ALA A 102 21.16 13.27 18.64
CA ALA A 102 22.15 13.71 17.67
C ALA A 102 23.59 13.57 18.22
N GLY A 103 24.35 12.59 17.74
CA GLY A 103 25.78 12.38 18.06
C GLY A 103 26.38 11.15 17.37
N LYS A 104 27.69 10.90 17.54
CA LYS A 104 28.34 9.65 17.09
C LYS A 104 27.87 8.43 17.91
N ASP A 105 27.45 8.64 19.15
CA ASP A 105 26.95 7.60 20.08
C ASP A 105 25.45 7.30 19.94
N LYS A 106 24.87 7.58 18.76
CA LYS A 106 23.46 7.40 18.42
C LYS A 106 22.91 6.02 18.78
N ALA A 107 23.72 4.97 18.66
CA ALA A 107 23.27 3.60 18.94
C ALA A 107 23.10 3.31 20.44
N LEU A 108 23.92 3.92 21.30
CA LEU A 108 23.92 3.66 22.73
C LEU A 108 22.90 4.54 23.47
N LEU A 109 22.90 5.85 23.19
CA LEU A 109 21.98 6.79 23.84
C LEU A 109 20.53 6.61 23.37
N SER A 110 20.28 6.37 22.07
CA SER A 110 18.90 6.11 21.62
C SER A 110 18.34 4.82 22.20
N ARG A 111 19.16 3.77 22.32
CA ARG A 111 18.71 2.47 22.83
C ARG A 111 18.48 2.51 24.33
N ALA A 112 19.33 3.19 25.10
CA ALA A 112 19.14 3.37 26.54
C ALA A 112 17.98 4.34 26.86
N PHE A 113 17.83 5.43 26.11
CA PHE A 113 16.74 6.39 26.27
C PHE A 113 15.39 5.79 25.87
N VAL A 114 15.32 5.12 24.72
CA VAL A 114 14.12 4.38 24.28
C VAL A 114 13.82 3.25 25.26
N ARG A 115 14.83 2.52 25.75
CA ARG A 115 14.63 1.48 26.78
C ARG A 115 14.09 2.09 28.07
N TYR A 116 14.67 3.19 28.56
CA TYR A 116 14.21 3.87 29.78
C TYR A 116 12.76 4.35 29.62
N TRP A 117 12.45 5.15 28.60
CA TRP A 117 11.10 5.66 28.43
C TRP A 117 10.10 4.57 28.07
N ASN A 118 10.43 3.60 27.21
CA ASN A 118 9.53 2.45 26.98
C ASN A 118 9.37 1.60 28.24
N SER A 119 10.39 1.46 29.11
CA SER A 119 10.25 0.71 30.36
C SER A 119 9.44 1.46 31.42
N VAL A 120 9.49 2.79 31.42
CA VAL A 120 8.80 3.66 32.38
C VAL A 120 7.37 3.99 31.93
N SER A 121 7.11 4.02 30.62
CA SER A 121 5.79 4.34 30.04
C SER A 121 5.04 3.14 29.46
N ALA A 122 5.68 1.97 29.31
CA ALA A 122 4.92 0.73 29.29
C ALA A 122 4.31 0.54 30.69
N PRO A 123 3.07 0.02 30.81
CA PRO A 123 2.64 -0.58 32.07
C PRO A 123 3.77 -1.52 32.48
N THR A 124 4.38 -1.26 33.64
CA THR A 124 5.56 -2.01 34.11
C THR A 124 5.34 -3.48 33.79
N TYR A 125 6.15 -4.07 32.89
CA TYR A 125 6.03 -5.49 32.56
C TYR A 125 6.04 -6.23 33.88
N SER A 126 4.87 -6.71 34.31
CA SER A 126 4.78 -7.44 35.55
C SER A 126 5.64 -8.68 35.32
N PRO A 127 6.43 -9.17 36.28
CA PRO A 127 7.03 -10.50 36.14
C PRO A 127 5.99 -11.57 35.78
N GLU A 128 4.71 -11.29 36.04
CA GLU A 128 3.55 -12.05 35.58
C GLU A 128 3.48 -12.15 34.05
N ASP A 129 3.81 -11.12 33.26
CA ASP A 129 3.73 -11.18 31.79
C ASP A 129 4.64 -12.27 31.22
N MET A 130 5.86 -12.40 31.74
CA MET A 130 6.77 -13.48 31.34
C MET A 130 6.25 -14.87 31.74
N ILE A 131 5.58 -14.95 32.89
CA ILE A 131 4.98 -16.20 33.38
C ILE A 131 3.76 -16.57 32.53
N VAL A 132 2.91 -15.57 32.23
CA VAL A 132 1.73 -15.68 31.36
C VAL A 132 2.15 -16.10 29.96
N ASP A 133 3.14 -15.45 29.35
CA ASP A 133 3.64 -15.80 28.02
C ASP A 133 4.18 -17.23 27.97
N ARG A 134 4.96 -17.65 28.97
CA ARG A 134 5.47 -19.02 29.05
C ARG A 134 4.36 -20.06 29.21
N LEU A 135 3.37 -19.76 30.05
CA LEU A 135 2.24 -20.64 30.29
C LEU A 135 1.33 -20.73 29.05
N ALA A 136 1.02 -19.59 28.44
CA ALA A 136 0.25 -19.49 27.20
C ALA A 136 0.96 -20.24 26.06
N LEU A 137 2.26 -20.03 25.88
CA LEU A 137 3.04 -20.78 24.90
C LEU A 137 2.95 -22.29 25.14
N ALA A 138 3.10 -22.76 26.37
CA ALA A 138 2.99 -24.18 26.68
C ALA A 138 1.60 -24.76 26.38
N GLN A 139 0.53 -24.00 26.67
CA GLN A 139 -0.85 -24.40 26.38
C GLN A 139 -1.12 -24.45 24.87
N ILE A 140 -0.76 -23.38 24.15
CA ILE A 140 -0.94 -23.25 22.70
C ILE A 140 -0.12 -24.31 21.97
N TRP A 141 1.13 -24.54 22.39
CA TRP A 141 1.99 -25.56 21.77
C TRP A 141 1.36 -26.94 21.83
N ARG A 142 0.69 -27.29 22.94
CA ARG A 142 -0.03 -28.56 23.07
C ARG A 142 -1.28 -28.63 22.20
N ALA A 143 -1.95 -27.50 21.95
CA ALA A 143 -3.14 -27.41 21.10
C ALA A 143 -2.82 -27.41 19.59
N LEU A 144 -1.60 -27.05 19.19
CA LEU A 144 -1.17 -27.07 17.79
C LEU A 144 -1.05 -28.50 17.22
N LEU A 145 -1.41 -28.64 15.94
CA LEU A 145 -1.19 -29.89 15.23
C LEU A 145 0.31 -30.25 15.19
N PRO A 146 0.68 -31.55 15.22
CA PRO A 146 2.08 -31.97 15.17
C PRO A 146 2.85 -31.36 13.99
N THR A 147 2.23 -31.33 12.81
CA THR A 147 2.83 -30.74 11.59
C THR A 147 3.07 -29.24 11.70
N GLN A 148 2.23 -28.51 12.44
CA GLN A 148 2.44 -27.08 12.69
C GLN A 148 3.59 -26.84 13.67
N ARG A 149 3.69 -27.67 14.73
CA ARG A 149 4.80 -27.64 15.68
C ARG A 149 6.14 -27.92 15.00
N GLU A 150 6.22 -28.94 14.15
CA GLU A 150 7.43 -29.30 13.41
C GLU A 150 7.94 -28.13 12.55
N VAL A 151 7.04 -27.45 11.84
CA VAL A 151 7.40 -26.29 11.00
C VAL A 151 7.91 -25.11 11.83
N LEU A 152 7.27 -24.83 12.97
CA LEU A 152 7.71 -23.76 13.88
C LEU A 152 9.04 -24.11 14.55
N HIS A 153 9.22 -25.36 14.97
CA HIS A 153 10.46 -25.86 15.57
C HIS A 153 11.62 -25.80 14.57
N ALA A 154 11.43 -26.28 13.34
CA ALA A 154 12.45 -26.19 12.30
C ALA A 154 12.84 -24.73 12.00
N LEU A 155 11.88 -23.80 11.99
CA LEU A 155 12.23 -22.39 11.81
C LEU A 155 13.06 -21.84 12.99
N ALA A 156 12.74 -22.26 14.22
CA ALA A 156 13.48 -21.85 15.41
C ALA A 156 14.91 -22.41 15.45
N ASP A 157 15.11 -23.66 15.00
CA ASP A 157 16.42 -24.31 15.01
C ASP A 157 17.38 -23.74 13.94
N TYR A 158 16.85 -23.43 12.76
CA TYR A 158 17.69 -23.10 11.59
C TYR A 158 17.74 -21.61 11.26
N GLU A 159 16.82 -20.79 11.78
CA GLU A 159 16.67 -19.33 11.52
C GLU A 159 16.52 -18.92 10.04
N ASP A 160 16.67 -19.84 9.09
CA ASP A 160 16.53 -19.68 7.64
C ASP A 160 15.45 -20.63 7.10
N ARG A 161 14.45 -20.05 6.41
CA ARG A 161 13.33 -20.78 5.80
C ARG A 161 13.77 -21.82 4.76
N HIS A 162 14.84 -21.55 4.01
CA HIS A 162 15.35 -22.47 3.00
C HIS A 162 16.01 -23.69 3.63
N VAL A 163 16.74 -23.48 4.73
CA VAL A 163 17.39 -24.57 5.47
C VAL A 163 16.33 -25.40 6.21
N ALA A 164 15.39 -24.75 6.89
CA ALA A 164 14.28 -25.41 7.57
C ALA A 164 13.39 -26.23 6.60
N ALA A 165 13.09 -25.70 5.42
CA ALA A 165 12.33 -26.42 4.40
C ALA A 165 13.04 -27.72 3.97
N ARG A 166 14.37 -27.65 3.74
CA ARG A 166 15.17 -28.83 3.39
C ARG A 166 15.22 -29.87 4.51
N ALA A 167 15.35 -29.43 5.76
CA ALA A 167 15.36 -30.32 6.92
C ALA A 167 14.05 -31.12 7.06
N LEU A 168 12.92 -30.53 6.69
CA LEU A 168 11.61 -31.19 6.70
C LEU A 168 11.26 -31.89 5.37
N GLY A 169 12.16 -31.93 4.40
CA GLY A 169 11.90 -32.54 3.09
C GLY A 169 10.82 -31.82 2.26
N MET A 170 10.60 -30.53 2.50
CA MET A 170 9.58 -29.73 1.82
C MET A 170 10.20 -28.79 0.77
N SER A 171 9.41 -28.44 -0.25
CA SER A 171 9.77 -27.30 -1.10
C SER A 171 9.65 -25.99 -0.33
N THR A 172 10.40 -24.96 -0.73
CA THR A 172 10.39 -23.64 -0.08
C THR A 172 9.00 -22.98 -0.10
N ALA A 173 8.25 -23.16 -1.19
CA ALA A 173 6.88 -22.67 -1.32
C ALA A 173 5.88 -23.44 -0.43
N ALA A 174 6.05 -24.76 -0.33
CA ALA A 174 5.23 -25.59 0.56
C ALA A 174 5.50 -25.25 2.02
N PHE A 175 6.78 -25.08 2.41
CA PHE A 175 7.17 -24.64 3.74
C PHE A 175 6.60 -23.25 4.07
N GLY A 176 6.67 -22.29 3.14
CA GLY A 176 6.06 -20.97 3.34
C GLY A 176 4.55 -21.03 3.60
N SER A 177 3.84 -21.87 2.85
CA SER A 177 2.39 -22.10 3.06
C SER A 177 2.09 -22.82 4.38
N ALA A 178 2.90 -23.80 4.76
CA ALA A 178 2.77 -24.51 6.03
C ALA A 178 3.05 -23.59 7.23
N LEU A 179 4.09 -22.76 7.14
CA LEU A 179 4.46 -21.78 8.15
C LEU A 179 3.35 -20.74 8.35
N ASN A 180 2.78 -20.22 7.26
CA ASN A 180 1.65 -19.29 7.38
C ASN A 180 0.46 -19.94 8.10
N ARG A 181 0.09 -21.17 7.76
CA ARG A 181 -0.98 -21.91 8.45
C ARG A 181 -0.69 -22.11 9.94
N ALA A 182 0.54 -22.52 10.27
CA ALA A 182 0.97 -22.67 11.67
C ALA A 182 0.91 -21.35 12.45
N ARG A 183 1.31 -20.23 11.83
CA ARG A 183 1.22 -18.88 12.43
C ARG A 183 -0.21 -18.42 12.65
N TYR A 184 -1.11 -18.67 11.70
CA TYR A 184 -2.53 -18.36 11.88
C TYR A 184 -3.14 -19.17 13.01
N ALA A 185 -2.88 -20.48 13.08
CA ALA A 185 -3.37 -21.33 14.16
C ALA A 185 -2.83 -20.89 15.53
N PHE A 186 -1.54 -20.57 15.61
CA PHE A 186 -0.94 -20.04 16.83
C PHE A 186 -1.59 -18.71 17.24
N PHE A 187 -1.76 -17.79 16.28
CA PHE A 187 -2.34 -16.47 16.52
C PHE A 187 -3.80 -16.53 16.97
N GLU A 188 -4.59 -17.42 16.38
CA GLU A 188 -5.99 -17.66 16.78
C GLU A 188 -6.08 -18.17 18.22
N LEU A 189 -5.23 -19.12 18.60
CA LEU A 189 -5.17 -19.63 19.97
C LEU A 189 -4.63 -18.59 20.96
N TRP A 190 -3.67 -17.76 20.54
CA TRP A 190 -3.10 -16.69 21.36
C TRP A 190 -4.15 -15.63 21.73
N HIS A 191 -5.07 -15.32 20.81
CA HIS A 191 -6.15 -14.37 21.03
C HIS A 191 -7.49 -15.04 21.31
N GLN A 192 -7.48 -16.31 21.77
CA GLN A 192 -8.70 -16.96 22.22
C GLN A 192 -9.26 -16.10 23.38
N HIS A 193 -10.50 -15.62 23.23
CA HIS A 193 -11.21 -14.66 24.12
C HIS A 193 -11.00 -13.16 23.86
N GLU A 194 -10.26 -12.78 22.81
CA GLU A 194 -10.16 -11.40 22.34
C GLU A 194 -10.66 -11.27 20.89
N THR A 195 -10.98 -10.05 20.45
CA THR A 195 -11.14 -9.78 19.01
C THR A 195 -9.75 -9.46 18.45
N PRO A 196 -9.11 -10.36 17.69
CA PRO A 196 -7.74 -10.15 17.29
C PRO A 196 -7.59 -8.92 16.40
N SER A 197 -6.50 -8.19 16.62
CA SER A 197 -6.04 -7.18 15.65
C SER A 197 -5.49 -7.84 14.38
N LYS A 198 -5.01 -7.05 13.41
CA LYS A 198 -4.36 -7.59 12.21
C LYS A 198 -3.15 -8.45 12.62
N MET A 199 -2.96 -9.59 11.93
CA MET A 199 -1.81 -10.47 12.12
C MET A 199 -0.49 -9.69 12.15
N TRP A 200 0.42 -10.07 13.06
CA TRP A 200 1.76 -9.47 13.15
C TRP A 200 2.42 -9.48 11.77
N GLY A 201 2.92 -8.32 11.34
CA GLY A 201 3.35 -8.09 9.96
C GLY A 201 4.32 -9.15 9.44
N ALA A 202 4.28 -9.41 8.13
CA ALA A 202 5.14 -10.42 7.51
C ALA A 202 6.63 -10.15 7.76
N ASP A 203 7.43 -11.21 8.01
CA ASP A 203 8.89 -11.07 8.07
C ASP A 203 9.36 -10.47 6.75
N ARG A 204 9.92 -9.26 6.83
CA ARG A 204 10.61 -8.63 5.71
C ARG A 204 12.10 -8.79 5.95
N PRO A 205 12.75 -9.82 5.41
CA PRO A 205 14.21 -9.87 5.44
C PRO A 205 14.75 -8.66 4.66
N GLY A 206 15.46 -7.77 5.36
CA GLY A 206 16.37 -6.78 4.78
C GLY A 206 15.77 -5.82 3.75
N SER A 207 14.66 -5.12 4.05
CA SER A 207 14.11 -4.09 3.15
C SER A 207 15.12 -2.94 2.93
N ARG A 208 15.94 -3.07 1.88
CA ARG A 208 16.78 -1.99 1.35
C ARG A 208 15.88 -0.78 1.06
N HIS A 209 16.25 0.38 1.59
CA HIS A 209 15.67 1.68 1.22
C HIS A 209 15.69 1.78 -0.31
N GLN A 210 14.53 1.70 -0.96
CA GLN A 210 14.44 2.02 -2.38
C GLN A 210 14.70 3.52 -2.52
N ASN A 211 15.74 3.88 -3.28
CA ASN A 211 16.08 5.27 -3.53
C ASN A 211 14.86 5.98 -4.19
N PRO A 212 14.29 7.04 -3.58
CA PRO A 212 13.11 7.71 -4.12
C PRO A 212 13.32 8.29 -5.53
N MET A 213 14.57 8.62 -5.89
CA MET A 213 14.92 9.06 -7.25
C MET A 213 14.76 7.94 -8.29
N PHE A 214 14.95 6.68 -7.89
CA PHE A 214 14.70 5.54 -8.77
C PHE A 214 13.19 5.40 -9.05
N LEU A 215 12.35 5.56 -8.03
CA LEU A 215 10.88 5.51 -8.18
C LEU A 215 10.35 6.65 -9.06
N LEU A 216 10.86 7.87 -8.87
CA LEU A 216 10.56 9.04 -9.71
C LEU A 216 10.92 8.81 -11.19
N ARG A 217 12.15 8.34 -11.47
CA ARG A 217 12.58 7.99 -12.84
C ARG A 217 11.71 6.88 -13.44
N GLN A 218 11.34 5.88 -12.65
CA GLN A 218 10.49 4.79 -13.10
C GLN A 218 9.07 5.27 -13.45
N ARG A 219 8.50 6.18 -12.63
CA ARG A 219 7.20 6.80 -12.91
C ARG A 219 7.24 7.68 -14.16
N ARG A 220 8.26 8.53 -14.32
CA ARG A 220 8.44 9.35 -15.52
C ARG A 220 8.53 8.48 -16.78
N ARG A 221 9.37 7.44 -16.76
CA ARG A 221 9.45 6.46 -17.86
C ARG A 221 8.12 5.78 -18.16
N LYS A 222 7.30 5.46 -17.15
CA LYS A 222 5.96 4.90 -17.35
C LYS A 222 4.99 5.92 -17.95
N ALA A 223 5.07 7.19 -17.54
CA ALA A 223 4.25 8.26 -18.09
C ALA A 223 4.61 8.56 -19.55
N GLU A 224 5.91 8.65 -19.86
CA GLU A 224 6.43 8.81 -21.22
C GLU A 224 6.03 7.62 -22.10
N LYS A 225 6.13 6.39 -21.61
CA LYS A 225 5.64 5.19 -22.32
C LYS A 225 4.12 5.22 -22.55
N ARG A 226 3.34 5.75 -21.61
CA ARG A 226 1.89 5.92 -21.75
C ARG A 226 1.53 7.02 -22.74
N ALA A 227 2.31 8.09 -22.78
CA ALA A 227 2.13 9.19 -23.74
C ALA A 227 2.57 8.80 -25.16
N ALA A 228 3.58 7.93 -25.29
CA ALA A 228 4.05 7.39 -26.56
C ALA A 228 3.17 6.24 -27.09
N GLN A 229 2.34 5.63 -26.25
CA GLN A 229 1.35 4.65 -26.71
C GLN A 229 0.19 5.39 -27.38
N PRO A 230 -0.16 5.08 -28.65
CA PRO A 230 -1.37 5.62 -29.26
C PRO A 230 -2.57 5.23 -28.40
N ALA A 231 -3.58 6.09 -28.32
CA ALA A 231 -4.79 5.87 -27.54
C ALA A 231 -5.56 4.65 -28.08
N THR A 232 -5.15 3.46 -27.67
CA THR A 232 -5.82 2.19 -28.00
C THR A 232 -7.02 2.02 -27.09
N GLY A 233 -8.12 2.71 -27.45
CA GLY A 233 -9.47 2.44 -26.97
C GLY A 233 -9.68 2.45 -25.44
N PRO A 234 -10.89 2.16 -24.97
CA PRO A 234 -11.17 2.00 -23.55
C PRO A 234 -10.33 0.83 -23.00
N LYS A 235 -9.61 1.09 -21.91
CA LYS A 235 -8.79 0.11 -21.19
C LYS A 235 -9.61 -1.15 -20.94
N ALA A 236 -9.16 -2.29 -21.47
CA ALA A 236 -9.68 -3.59 -21.07
C ALA A 236 -9.59 -3.70 -19.55
N THR A 237 -10.75 -3.75 -18.89
CA THR A 237 -10.87 -4.00 -17.47
C THR A 237 -10.07 -5.26 -17.16
N ILE A 238 -9.25 -5.24 -16.09
CA ILE A 238 -8.54 -6.42 -15.58
C ILE A 238 -9.60 -7.37 -15.00
N GLY A 239 -10.33 -8.02 -15.89
CA GLY A 239 -11.19 -9.15 -15.64
C GLY A 239 -10.65 -10.31 -16.45
N ARG A 240 -10.92 -11.55 -16.01
CA ARG A 240 -10.66 -12.73 -16.84
C ARG A 240 -11.23 -12.48 -18.24
N PRO A 241 -10.51 -12.91 -19.30
CA PRO A 241 -11.05 -12.81 -20.66
C PRO A 241 -12.46 -13.41 -20.69
N ARG A 242 -13.39 -12.72 -21.37
CA ARG A 242 -14.78 -13.18 -21.51
C ARG A 242 -14.74 -14.63 -21.99
N ARG A 243 -15.42 -15.54 -21.27
CA ARG A 243 -15.53 -16.94 -21.69
C ARG A 243 -16.24 -16.98 -23.03
N ASP A 244 -15.61 -17.55 -24.04
CA ASP A 244 -16.22 -17.75 -25.34
C ASP A 244 -17.36 -18.78 -25.23
N LEU A 245 -18.55 -18.41 -25.69
CA LEU A 245 -19.74 -19.25 -25.68
C LEU A 245 -20.06 -19.82 -27.08
N GLY A 246 -19.25 -19.47 -28.10
CA GLY A 246 -19.49 -19.86 -29.49
C GLY A 246 -20.70 -19.18 -30.14
N VAL A 247 -21.33 -18.22 -29.44
CA VAL A 247 -22.54 -17.50 -29.86
C VAL A 247 -22.42 -16.02 -29.52
N SER A 248 -23.00 -15.18 -30.38
CA SER A 248 -22.99 -13.72 -30.22
C SER A 248 -23.93 -13.25 -29.10
N ASP A 249 -23.64 -12.11 -28.49
CA ASP A 249 -24.49 -11.55 -27.43
C ASP A 249 -25.88 -11.12 -27.97
N ALA A 250 -25.96 -10.74 -29.26
CA ALA A 250 -27.22 -10.43 -29.94
C ALA A 250 -28.11 -11.67 -30.12
N GLU A 251 -27.53 -12.81 -30.50
CA GLU A 251 -28.28 -14.07 -30.64
C GLU A 251 -28.78 -14.58 -29.28
N LEU A 252 -27.99 -14.40 -28.20
CA LEU A 252 -28.46 -14.71 -26.84
C LEU A 252 -29.64 -13.83 -26.41
N LEU A 253 -29.64 -12.56 -26.81
CA LEU A 253 -30.75 -11.65 -26.57
C LEU A 253 -32.00 -12.08 -27.34
N ASP A 254 -31.88 -12.40 -28.63
CA ASP A 254 -33.02 -12.82 -29.47
C ASP A 254 -33.67 -14.11 -28.96
N ARG A 255 -32.87 -15.09 -28.52
CA ARG A 255 -33.37 -16.34 -27.91
C ARG A 255 -34.05 -16.11 -26.56
N HIS A 256 -33.55 -15.16 -25.78
CA HIS A 256 -34.20 -14.79 -24.53
C HIS A 256 -35.52 -14.05 -24.78
N GLU A 257 -35.57 -13.17 -25.79
CA GLU A 257 -36.79 -12.47 -26.21
C GLU A 257 -37.83 -13.41 -26.84
N SER A 258 -37.41 -14.51 -27.47
CA SER A 258 -38.29 -15.57 -27.94
C SER A 258 -38.81 -16.51 -26.82
N GLY A 259 -38.41 -16.27 -25.56
CA GLY A 259 -38.95 -16.94 -24.39
C GLY A 259 -38.05 -18.02 -23.77
N GLU A 260 -36.83 -18.22 -24.25
CA GLU A 260 -35.90 -19.15 -23.60
C GLU A 260 -35.42 -18.61 -22.24
N SER A 261 -35.56 -19.42 -21.19
CA SER A 261 -35.09 -19.03 -19.86
C SER A 261 -33.56 -18.97 -19.77
N LEU A 262 -33.04 -18.04 -18.96
CA LEU A 262 -31.59 -17.91 -18.68
C LEU A 262 -30.92 -19.22 -18.23
N THR A 263 -31.67 -20.06 -17.50
CA THR A 263 -31.19 -21.36 -17.03
C THR A 263 -31.07 -22.38 -18.17
N SER A 264 -31.99 -22.34 -19.14
CA SER A 264 -31.94 -23.16 -20.36
C SER A 264 -30.71 -22.80 -21.20
N LEU A 265 -30.54 -21.51 -21.49
CA LEU A 265 -29.39 -20.99 -22.23
C LEU A 265 -28.07 -21.33 -21.53
N GLY A 266 -28.01 -21.21 -20.20
CA GLY A 266 -26.83 -21.60 -19.42
C GLY A 266 -26.45 -23.08 -19.58
N ARG A 267 -27.44 -23.99 -19.60
CA ARG A 267 -27.18 -25.41 -19.87
C ARG A 267 -26.69 -25.66 -21.29
N VAL A 268 -27.32 -25.03 -22.29
CA VAL A 268 -26.97 -25.19 -23.71
C VAL A 268 -25.54 -24.73 -23.98
N PHE A 269 -25.13 -23.58 -23.42
CA PHE A 269 -23.81 -22.99 -23.66
C PHE A 269 -22.75 -23.35 -22.59
N GLY A 270 -23.07 -24.27 -21.67
CA GLY A 270 -22.15 -24.70 -20.61
C GLY A 270 -21.70 -23.59 -19.67
N ALA A 271 -22.54 -22.58 -19.46
CA ALA A 271 -22.26 -21.37 -18.67
C ALA A 271 -23.23 -21.22 -17.50
N CYS A 272 -22.81 -20.52 -16.44
CA CYS A 272 -23.73 -20.21 -15.35
C CYS A 272 -24.74 -19.13 -15.77
N ARG A 273 -25.91 -19.13 -15.10
CA ARG A 273 -27.01 -18.18 -15.35
C ARG A 273 -26.53 -16.72 -15.37
N ASP A 274 -25.61 -16.37 -14.48
CA ASP A 274 -25.13 -14.99 -14.33
C ASP A 274 -24.28 -14.54 -15.52
N VAL A 275 -23.51 -15.45 -16.14
CA VAL A 275 -22.74 -15.15 -17.36
C VAL A 275 -23.67 -14.85 -18.54
N ILE A 276 -24.76 -15.62 -18.67
CA ILE A 276 -25.78 -15.39 -19.70
C ILE A 276 -26.51 -14.07 -19.46
N LYS A 277 -26.90 -13.79 -18.21
CA LYS A 277 -27.57 -12.54 -17.83
C LYS A 277 -26.73 -11.31 -18.18
N ILE A 278 -25.45 -11.30 -17.78
CA ILE A 278 -24.54 -10.18 -18.06
C ILE A 278 -24.41 -9.92 -19.56
N ARG A 279 -24.36 -10.98 -20.39
CA ARG A 279 -24.26 -10.84 -21.85
C ARG A 279 -25.52 -10.27 -22.48
N ILE A 280 -26.70 -10.72 -22.03
CA ILE A 280 -27.99 -10.17 -22.47
C ILE A 280 -28.11 -8.70 -22.08
N ASP A 281 -27.72 -8.34 -20.84
CA ASP A 281 -27.74 -6.95 -20.37
C ASP A 281 -26.76 -6.08 -21.19
N SER A 282 -25.58 -6.60 -21.58
CA SER A 282 -24.64 -5.92 -22.48
C SER A 282 -25.25 -5.69 -23.86
N ALA A 283 -25.86 -6.73 -24.46
CA ALA A 283 -26.48 -6.65 -25.78
C ALA A 283 -27.65 -5.65 -25.83
N ARG A 284 -28.46 -5.56 -24.75
CA ARG A 284 -29.53 -4.57 -24.63
C ARG A 284 -28.97 -3.15 -24.61
N ASN A 285 -27.97 -2.90 -23.77
CA ASN A 285 -27.32 -1.59 -23.71
C ASN A 285 -26.71 -1.20 -25.06
N GLU A 286 -26.12 -2.15 -25.79
CA GLU A 286 -25.55 -1.90 -27.13
C GLU A 286 -26.64 -1.57 -28.16
N ARG A 287 -27.79 -2.28 -28.14
CA ARG A 287 -28.96 -1.94 -28.97
C ARG A 287 -29.50 -0.54 -28.64
N ASP A 288 -29.61 -0.18 -27.37
CA ASP A 288 -30.14 1.11 -26.93
C ASP A 288 -29.20 2.29 -27.27
N THR A 289 -27.89 2.05 -27.35
CA THR A 289 -26.89 3.09 -27.67
C THR A 289 -26.69 3.34 -29.17
N THR A 290 -27.30 2.57 -30.06
CA THR A 290 -27.18 2.76 -31.51
C THR A 290 -28.43 3.51 -32.01
N PRO A 291 -28.40 4.85 -32.17
CA PRO A 291 -29.51 5.58 -32.77
C PRO A 291 -29.65 5.19 -34.25
N ALA A 292 -30.91 5.03 -34.68
CA ALA A 292 -31.31 4.72 -36.06
C ALA A 292 -30.89 5.81 -37.06
#